data_AF-D8FZ36-F1
#
_entry.id   AF-D8FZ36-F1
#
_cell.length_a   1.000
_cell.length_b   1.000
_cell.length_c   1.000
_cell.angle_alpha   90.00
_cell.angle_beta   90.00
_cell.angle_gamma   90.00
#
_symmetry.space_group_name_H-M   'P 1'
#
loop_
_entity.id
_entity.type
_entity.pdbx_description
1 polymer ?
#
loop_
_entity_poly.entity_id
_entity_poly.type
_entity_poly.pdbx_seq_one_letter_code
_entity_poly.pdbx_strand_id
1 'polypeptide(L)'
;MKEQLIALLSGVLFGLGLGLSQMIDRDRVLGFLDVAGAWDSTLLFVLGGAVTVTVIAFQFVLRRPQPIFADQFHLPTKKDLDKSLVIGAAIFGVGWGICGYCPGPGITALVLGNWNPILFLVAFIAGSLTYKNLSEK
;
A
#
# COMPACT_ATOMS: atom_id res chain seq x y z
N MET A 1 15.67 -17.74 9.35
CA MET A 1 15.07 -18.60 8.29
C MET A 1 13.54 -18.70 8.39
N LYS A 2 12.96 -18.99 9.57
CA LYS A 2 11.49 -19.09 9.73
C LYS A 2 10.75 -17.79 9.36
N GLU A 3 11.26 -16.63 9.77
CA GLU A 3 10.68 -15.32 9.43
C GLU A 3 10.62 -15.05 7.92
N GLN A 4 11.70 -15.31 7.19
CA GLN A 4 11.78 -15.09 5.75
C GLN A 4 10.79 -15.97 4.99
N LEU A 5 10.60 -17.22 5.42
CA LEU A 5 9.61 -18.12 4.83
C LEU A 5 8.18 -17.60 5.08
N ILE A 6 7.88 -17.11 6.28
CA ILE A 6 6.56 -16.55 6.62
C ILE A 6 6.31 -15.26 5.85
N ALA A 7 7.31 -14.40 5.70
CA ALA A 7 7.23 -13.19 4.89
C ALA A 7 6.95 -13.54 3.42
N LEU A 8 7.62 -14.55 2.86
CA LEU A 8 7.37 -15.03 1.50
C LEU A 8 5.94 -15.56 1.35
N LEU A 9 5.48 -16.44 2.26
CA LEU A 9 4.12 -16.98 2.23
C LEU A 9 3.07 -15.87 2.34
N SER A 10 3.29 -14.88 3.23
CA SER A 10 2.42 -13.72 3.38
C SER A 10 2.39 -12.87 2.12
N GLY A 11 3.54 -12.65 1.48
CA GLY A 11 3.66 -11.94 0.21
C GLY A 11 2.94 -12.65 -0.93
N VAL A 12 3.06 -13.98 -1.04
CA VAL A 12 2.33 -14.79 -2.03
C VAL A 12 0.82 -14.69 -1.80
N LEU A 13 0.35 -14.85 -0.55
CA LEU A 13 -1.07 -14.70 -0.20
C LEU A 13 -1.59 -13.30 -0.54
N PHE A 14 -0.81 -12.26 -0.24
CA PHE A 14 -1.16 -10.87 -0.56
C PHE A 14 -1.25 -10.65 -2.07
N GLY A 15 -0.26 -11.08 -2.84
CA GLY A 15 -0.26 -10.98 -4.30
C GLY A 15 -1.41 -11.74 -4.96
N LEU A 16 -1.71 -12.95 -4.48
CA LEU A 16 -2.88 -13.73 -4.91
C LEU A 16 -4.19 -12.99 -4.59
N GLY A 17 -4.32 -12.41 -3.40
CA GLY A 17 -5.47 -11.60 -3.02
C GLY A 17 -5.67 -10.37 -3.91
N LEU A 18 -4.57 -9.67 -4.25
CA LEU A 18 -4.61 -8.55 -5.20
C LEU A 18 -5.04 -8.98 -6.61
N GLY A 19 -4.55 -10.14 -7.08
CA GLY A 19 -4.95 -10.70 -8.37
C GLY A 19 -6.42 -11.10 -8.42
N LEU A 20 -6.90 -11.80 -7.40
CA LEU A 20 -8.30 -12.24 -7.30
C LEU A 20 -9.27 -11.06 -7.14
N SER A 21 -8.88 -10.01 -6.42
CA SER A 21 -9.69 -8.80 -6.24
C SER A 21 -9.63 -7.84 -7.42
N GLN A 22 -8.84 -8.13 -8.46
CA GLN A 22 -8.58 -7.24 -9.61
C GLN A 22 -8.03 -5.86 -9.23
N MET A 23 -7.50 -5.68 -8.01
CA MET A 23 -6.90 -4.41 -7.58
C MET A 23 -5.61 -4.05 -8.32
N ILE A 24 -5.07 -4.99 -9.10
CA ILE A 24 -3.93 -4.76 -10.00
C ILE A 24 -4.33 -3.87 -11.19
N ASP A 25 -5.62 -3.80 -11.51
CA ASP A 25 -6.15 -2.99 -12.59
C ASP A 25 -6.21 -1.50 -12.21
N ARG A 26 -5.52 -0.66 -12.97
CA ARG A 26 -5.49 0.80 -12.81
C ARG A 26 -6.87 1.41 -13.02
N ASP A 27 -7.65 0.88 -13.95
CA ASP A 27 -8.93 1.48 -14.34
C ASP A 27 -9.97 1.33 -13.23
N ARG A 28 -9.88 0.27 -12.41
CA ARG A 28 -10.69 0.10 -11.19
C ARG A 28 -10.39 1.18 -10.15
N VAL A 29 -9.12 1.55 -10.02
CA VAL A 29 -8.69 2.60 -9.09
C VAL A 29 -9.19 3.97 -9.57
N LEU A 30 -9.03 4.26 -10.86
CA LEU A 30 -9.51 5.52 -11.43
C LEU A 30 -11.04 5.62 -11.42
N GLY A 31 -11.74 4.52 -11.74
CA GLY A 31 -13.20 4.44 -11.68
C GLY A 31 -13.77 4.63 -10.27
N PHE A 32 -13.04 4.21 -9.23
CA PHE A 32 -13.41 4.53 -7.85
C PHE A 32 -13.26 6.01 -7.51
N LEU A 33 -12.29 6.71 -8.12
CA LEU A 33 -12.08 8.15 -7.90
C LEU A 33 -12.97 9.03 -8.77
N ASP A 34 -13.53 8.49 -9.84
CA ASP A 34 -14.47 9.19 -10.72
C ASP A 34 -15.87 9.29 -10.09
N VAL A 35 -15.96 9.98 -8.95
CA VAL A 35 -17.21 10.19 -8.19
C VAL A 35 -18.22 11.06 -8.98
N ALA A 36 -17.73 11.86 -9.95
CA ALA A 36 -18.56 12.72 -10.80
C ALA A 36 -19.03 12.03 -12.10
N GLY A 37 -18.52 10.84 -12.41
CA GLY A 37 -18.79 10.10 -13.63
C GLY A 37 -19.31 8.69 -13.37
N ALA A 38 -18.66 7.69 -13.96
CA ALA A 38 -19.07 6.29 -13.86
C ALA A 38 -18.44 5.62 -12.62
N TRP A 39 -18.91 6.02 -11.44
CA TRP A 39 -18.31 5.61 -10.17
C TRP A 39 -18.36 4.09 -9.93
N ASP A 40 -17.19 3.47 -9.76
CA ASP A 40 -17.03 2.04 -9.47
C ASP A 40 -16.85 1.79 -7.96
N SER A 41 -17.87 1.22 -7.32
CA SER A 41 -17.86 0.89 -5.88
C SER A 41 -17.06 -0.36 -5.51
N THR A 42 -16.52 -1.12 -6.48
CA THR A 42 -15.79 -2.38 -6.24
C THR A 42 -14.63 -2.19 -5.27
N LEU A 43 -13.87 -1.10 -5.43
CA LEU A 43 -12.73 -0.80 -4.58
C LEU A 43 -13.16 -0.52 -3.13
N LEU A 44 -14.32 0.10 -2.92
CA LEU A 44 -14.87 0.36 -1.59
C LEU A 44 -15.14 -0.94 -0.83
N PHE A 45 -15.72 -1.94 -1.49
CA PHE A 45 -16.02 -3.23 -0.87
C PHE A 45 -14.75 -4.01 -0.53
N VAL A 46 -13.79 -4.06 -1.44
CA VAL A 46 -12.52 -4.77 -1.22
C VAL A 46 -11.71 -4.09 -0.12
N LEU A 47 -11.51 -2.77 -0.21
CA LEU A 47 -10.73 -2.02 0.76
C LEU A 47 -11.45 -1.94 2.11
N GLY A 48 -12.76 -1.71 2.12
CA GLY A 48 -13.58 -1.71 3.33
C GLY A 48 -13.57 -3.06 4.05
N GLY A 49 -13.67 -4.16 3.31
CA GLY A 49 -13.53 -5.51 3.86
C GLY A 49 -12.13 -5.75 4.45
N ALA A 50 -11.08 -5.41 3.70
CA ALA A 50 -9.70 -5.56 4.16
C ALA A 50 -9.41 -4.73 5.43
N VAL A 51 -9.85 -3.48 5.48
CA VAL A 51 -9.71 -2.60 6.64
C VAL A 51 -10.49 -3.16 7.83
N THR A 52 -11.73 -3.60 7.64
CA THR A 52 -12.55 -4.16 8.73
C THR A 52 -11.90 -5.40 9.34
N VAL A 53 -11.43 -6.33 8.49
CA VAL A 53 -10.71 -7.54 8.95
C VAL A 53 -9.42 -7.15 9.69
N THR A 54 -8.67 -6.18 9.17
CA THR A 54 -7.42 -5.71 9.78
C THR A 54 -7.67 -5.07 11.14
N VAL A 55 -8.67 -4.20 11.26
CA VAL A 55 -9.04 -3.55 12.52
C VAL A 55 -9.39 -4.61 13.57
N ILE A 56 -10.25 -5.56 13.23
CA ILE A 56 -10.64 -6.64 14.15
C ILE A 56 -9.42 -7.49 14.54
N ALA A 57 -8.62 -7.92 13.56
CA ALA A 57 -7.44 -8.75 13.81
C ALA A 57 -6.41 -8.03 14.70
N PHE A 58 -6.14 -6.75 14.45
CA PHE A 58 -5.16 -5.96 15.20
C PHE A 58 -5.58 -5.78 16.66
N GLN A 59 -6.88 -5.69 16.97
CA GLN A 59 -7.35 -5.66 18.36
C GLN A 59 -6.92 -6.92 19.14
N PHE A 60 -6.86 -8.08 18.51
CA PHE A 60 -6.41 -9.32 19.15
C PHE A 60 -4.89 -9.48 19.12
N VAL A 61 -4.26 -9.13 17.99
CA VAL A 61 -2.81 -9.29 17.80
C VAL A 61 -2.02 -8.34 18.70
N LEU A 62 -2.41 -7.07 18.78
CA LEU A 62 -1.74 -6.05 19.58
C LEU A 62 -1.99 -6.19 21.09
N ARG A 63 -2.94 -7.04 21.51
CA ARG A 63 -3.11 -7.43 22.91
C ARG A 63 -2.07 -8.44 23.38
N ARG A 64 -1.34 -9.08 22.47
CA ARG A 64 -0.27 -10.01 22.84
C ARG A 64 0.99 -9.26 23.24
N PRO A 65 1.76 -9.77 24.22
CA PRO A 65 3.00 -9.12 24.65
C PRO A 65 4.08 -9.11 23.55
N GLN A 66 4.10 -10.12 22.67
CA GLN A 66 5.08 -10.24 21.59
C GLN A 66 4.49 -10.95 20.36
N PRO A 67 5.04 -10.72 19.15
CA PRO A 67 4.68 -11.47 17.96
C PRO A 67 5.04 -12.97 18.11
N ILE A 68 4.35 -13.83 17.36
CA ILE A 68 4.56 -15.29 17.43
C ILE A 68 5.90 -15.68 16.77
N PHE A 69 6.33 -14.92 15.76
CA PHE A 69 7.44 -15.26 14.89
C PHE A 69 8.58 -14.24 14.92
N ALA A 70 8.51 -13.24 15.79
CA ALA A 70 9.54 -12.20 15.96
C ALA A 70 9.59 -11.78 17.43
N ASP A 71 10.69 -11.14 17.84
CA ASP A 71 10.95 -10.83 19.25
C ASP A 71 10.10 -9.66 19.79
N GLN A 72 9.71 -8.72 18.93
CA GLN A 72 8.92 -7.55 19.33
C GLN A 72 8.10 -6.97 18.17
N PHE A 73 7.04 -6.23 18.51
CA PHE A 73 6.28 -5.44 17.53
C PHE A 73 7.04 -4.14 17.21
N HIS A 74 7.32 -3.91 15.92
CA HIS A 74 7.94 -2.68 15.42
C HIS A 74 6.86 -1.65 15.07
N LEU A 75 6.22 -1.08 16.09
CA LEU A 75 5.20 -0.05 15.90
C LEU A 75 5.85 1.34 15.81
N PRO A 76 5.36 2.24 14.94
CA PRO A 76 5.81 3.63 14.91
C PRO A 76 5.55 4.30 16.27
N THR A 77 6.60 4.85 16.88
CA THR A 77 6.52 5.58 18.15
C THR A 77 6.23 7.07 17.98
N LYS A 78 6.50 7.62 16.79
CA LYS A 78 6.19 9.00 16.44
C LYS A 78 4.69 9.17 16.25
N LYS A 79 4.09 10.08 17.04
CA LYS A 79 2.68 10.46 16.94
C LYS A 79 2.49 11.90 16.47
N ASP A 80 3.58 12.62 16.22
CA ASP A 80 3.54 14.03 15.86
C ASP A 80 3.11 14.18 14.40
N LEU A 81 2.06 14.99 14.21
CA LEU A 81 1.60 15.38 12.88
C LEU A 81 2.39 16.62 12.45
N ASP A 82 3.52 16.37 11.81
CA ASP A 82 4.39 17.43 11.32
C ASP A 82 3.87 18.01 10.00
N LYS A 83 4.12 19.31 9.77
CA LYS A 83 3.76 19.98 8.50
C LYS A 83 4.35 19.26 7.28
N SER A 84 5.57 18.72 7.41
CA SER A 84 6.22 17.95 6.34
C SER A 84 5.43 16.68 6.00
N LEU A 85 4.88 15.98 7.01
CA LEU A 85 4.07 14.78 6.80
C LEU A 85 2.77 15.11 6.06
N VAL A 86 2.09 16.19 6.46
CA VAL A 86 0.83 16.62 5.82
C VAL A 86 1.07 17.02 4.36
N ILE A 87 2.10 17.82 4.09
CA ILE A 87 2.45 18.25 2.74
C ILE A 87 2.86 17.04 1.88
N GLY A 88 3.71 16.16 2.41
CA GLY A 88 4.14 14.94 1.73
C GLY A 88 2.97 14.01 1.40
N ALA A 89 2.05 13.80 2.36
CA ALA A 89 0.86 12.99 2.16
C ALA A 89 -0.08 13.59 1.10
N ALA A 90 -0.24 14.91 1.07
CA ALA A 90 -1.03 15.59 0.04
C ALA A 90 -0.42 15.41 -1.36
N ILE A 91 0.88 15.64 -1.51
CA ILE A 91 1.59 15.45 -2.80
C ILE A 91 1.50 13.99 -3.25
N PHE A 92 1.73 13.05 -2.33
CA PHE A 92 1.61 11.62 -2.63
C PHE A 92 0.19 11.23 -3.04
N GLY A 93 -0.84 11.73 -2.34
CA GLY A 93 -2.24 11.49 -2.68
C GLY A 93 -2.64 12.03 -4.05
N VAL A 94 -2.17 13.24 -4.40
CA VAL A 94 -2.40 13.82 -5.74
C VAL A 94 -1.72 12.97 -6.82
N GLY A 95 -0.46 12.59 -6.61
CA GLY A 95 0.26 11.73 -7.55
C GLY A 95 -0.43 10.37 -7.74
N TRP A 96 -0.85 9.75 -6.64
CA TRP A 96 -1.62 8.51 -6.66
C TRP A 96 -2.94 8.66 -7.44
N GLY A 97 -3.67 9.76 -7.23
CA GLY A 97 -4.96 9.98 -7.89
C GLY A 97 -4.84 10.17 -9.39
N ILE A 98 -3.77 10.82 -9.84
CA ILE A 98 -3.48 11.02 -11.28
C ILE A 98 -2.97 9.70 -11.90
N CYS A 99 -2.07 9.01 -11.22
CA CYS A 99 -1.45 7.79 -11.74
C CYS A 99 -2.39 6.57 -11.66
N GLY A 100 -3.36 6.54 -10.75
CA GLY A 100 -4.24 5.38 -10.53
C GLY A 100 -3.50 4.12 -10.07
N TYR A 101 -2.24 4.25 -9.63
CA TYR A 101 -1.43 3.14 -9.15
C TYR A 101 -1.14 3.29 -7.65
N CYS A 102 -1.51 2.28 -6.89
CA CYS A 102 -1.07 2.09 -5.52
C CYS A 102 0.34 1.45 -5.51
N PRO A 103 1.21 1.72 -4.52
CA PRO A 103 2.54 1.10 -4.46
C PRO A 103 2.49 -0.43 -4.37
N GLY A 104 1.55 -1.00 -3.61
CA GLY A 104 1.38 -2.46 -3.50
C GLY A 104 0.95 -3.11 -4.84
N PRO A 105 -0.25 -2.80 -5.34
CA PRO A 105 -0.70 -3.20 -6.67
C PRO A 105 0.26 -2.87 -7.81
N GLY A 106 0.97 -1.74 -7.75
CA GLY A 106 1.96 -1.34 -8.76
C GLY A 106 3.11 -2.33 -8.86
N ILE A 107 3.60 -2.85 -7.72
CA ILE A 107 4.62 -3.91 -7.69
C ILE A 107 4.05 -5.21 -8.28
N THR A 108 2.82 -5.59 -7.94
CA THR A 108 2.19 -6.80 -8.48
C THR A 108 1.88 -6.65 -9.98
N ALA A 109 1.54 -5.45 -10.45
CA ALA A 109 1.26 -5.12 -11.84
C ALA A 109 2.49 -5.23 -12.75
N LEU A 110 3.71 -5.21 -12.20
CA LEU A 110 4.92 -5.50 -12.98
C LEU A 110 4.86 -6.88 -13.65
N VAL A 111 4.21 -7.84 -13.01
CA VAL A 111 4.08 -9.21 -13.53
C VAL A 111 3.22 -9.26 -14.80
N LEU A 112 2.35 -8.26 -15.01
CA LEU A 112 1.52 -8.14 -16.21
C LEU A 112 2.30 -7.69 -17.46
N GLY A 113 3.57 -7.31 -17.33
CA GLY A 113 4.42 -6.92 -18.46
C GLY A 113 4.07 -5.57 -19.10
N ASN A 114 3.31 -4.72 -18.41
CA ASN A 114 2.96 -3.38 -18.88
C ASN A 114 4.09 -2.38 -18.56
N TRP A 115 4.30 -1.40 -19.44
CA TRP A 115 5.29 -0.33 -19.26
C TRP A 115 4.89 0.70 -18.20
N ASN A 116 3.59 0.93 -18.01
CA ASN A 116 3.08 1.95 -17.09
C ASN A 116 3.47 1.72 -15.61
N PRO A 117 3.31 0.51 -15.02
CA PRO A 117 3.76 0.21 -13.66
C PRO A 117 5.28 0.37 -13.47
N ILE A 118 6.07 0.04 -14.50
CA ILE A 118 7.53 0.20 -14.46
C ILE A 118 7.90 1.67 -14.29
N LEU A 119 7.33 2.55 -15.14
CA LEU A 119 7.58 3.99 -15.06
C LEU A 119 7.14 4.57 -13.71
N PHE A 120 5.96 4.17 -13.22
CA PHE A 120 5.47 4.59 -11.91
C PHE A 120 6.43 4.19 -10.78
N LEU A 121 6.90 2.94 -10.77
CA LEU A 121 7.80 2.46 -9.71
C LEU A 121 9.17 3.10 -9.77
N VAL A 122 9.73 3.29 -10.96
CA VAL A 122 11.00 4.01 -11.12
C VAL A 122 10.88 5.44 -10.60
N ALA A 123 9.81 6.15 -10.98
CA ALA A 123 9.56 7.51 -10.48
C ALA A 123 9.32 7.55 -8.97
N PHE A 124 8.55 6.60 -8.43
CA PHE A 124 8.29 6.48 -6.99
C PHE A 124 9.58 6.25 -6.19
N ILE A 125 10.42 5.32 -6.64
CA ILE A 125 11.71 5.01 -6.00
C ILE A 125 12.65 6.22 -6.12
N ALA A 126 12.78 6.82 -7.30
CA ALA A 126 13.63 7.99 -7.51
C ALA A 126 13.21 9.17 -6.61
N GLY A 127 11.90 9.44 -6.50
CA GLY A 127 11.35 10.45 -5.61
C GLY A 127 11.64 10.15 -4.14
N SER A 128 11.42 8.90 -3.71
CA SER A 128 11.69 8.47 -2.33
C SER A 128 13.17 8.59 -1.96
N LEU A 129 14.08 8.20 -2.86
CA LEU A 129 15.53 8.28 -2.64
C LEU A 129 16.00 9.74 -2.61
N THR A 130 15.49 10.58 -3.52
CA THR A 130 15.81 12.01 -3.55
C THR A 130 15.37 12.70 -2.27
N TYR A 131 14.15 12.43 -1.80
CA TYR A 131 13.65 12.98 -0.54
C TYR A 131 14.47 12.51 0.65
N LYS A 132 14.84 11.21 0.70
CA LYS A 132 15.69 10.68 1.77
C LYS A 132 17.03 11.43 1.83
N ASN A 133 17.70 11.59 0.69
CA ASN A 133 18.99 12.29 0.63
C ASN A 133 18.89 13.77 1.00
N LEU A 134 17.76 14.42 0.71
CA LEU A 134 17.53 15.82 1.07
C LEU A 134 17.18 15.98 2.56
N SER A 135 16.47 15.01 3.13
CA SER A 135 16.05 15.04 4.54
C SER A 135 17.12 14.57 5.52
N GLU A 136 18.08 13.75 5.09
CA GLU A 136 19.23 13.32 5.92
C GLU A 136 20.37 14.36 5.93
N LYS A 137 20.23 15.48 5.21
CA LYS A 137 21.20 16.56 5.14
C LYS A 137 20.81 17.72 6.05
#